data_AF-A0AAW8FN85-F1
#
_entry.id   AF-A0AAW8FN85-F1
#
_cell.length_a   1.000
_cell.length_b   1.000
_cell.length_c   1.000
_cell.angle_alpha   90.00
_cell.angle_beta   90.00
_cell.angle_gamma   90.00
#
_symmetry.space_group_name_H-M   'P 1'
#
loop_
_entity.id
_entity.type
_entity.pdbx_description
1 polymer ?
#
loop_
_entity_poly.entity_id
_entity_poly.type
_entity_poly.pdbx_seq_one_letter_code
_entity_poly.pdbx_strand_id
1 'polypeptide(L)'
;MEEIYRLWLAAVPSAIPEDEARIHWNCKDDPTPTLDEGLRCASYLYVGSWGDEHEPENLHAGQGHCPANRLFSWLFYIGTIDRYQVPLLSEELVARLVELYRPRRGDLPADAIELPRLDGFLRQHLGLYLLPQEAGPETYAQVLR
;
A
#
# COMPACT_ATOMS: atom_id res chain seq x y z
N MET A 1 0.25 15.62 18.43
CA MET A 1 1.11 14.63 17.75
C MET A 1 0.79 14.79 16.29
N GLU A 2 1.80 14.97 15.46
CA GLU A 2 1.61 14.97 14.02
C GLU A 2 1.23 13.56 13.56
N GLU A 3 0.17 13.45 12.76
CA GLU A 3 -0.28 12.18 12.22
C GLU A 3 0.56 11.85 10.99
N ILE A 4 1.31 10.75 11.06
CA ILE A 4 2.18 10.29 9.98
C ILE A 4 1.58 9.03 9.38
N TYR A 5 1.13 9.15 8.13
CA TYR A 5 0.66 8.04 7.32
C TYR A 5 1.81 7.35 6.61
N ARG A 6 1.65 6.07 6.35
CA ARG A 6 2.65 5.21 5.71
C ARG A 6 2.01 4.34 4.67
N LEU A 7 2.76 4.07 3.61
CA LEU A 7 2.39 3.05 2.63
C LEU A 7 3.43 1.93 2.63
N TRP A 8 2.97 0.74 2.94
CA TRP A 8 3.60 -0.53 2.61
C TRP A 8 2.81 -1.22 1.51
N LEU A 9 3.52 -1.88 0.58
CA LEU A 9 2.90 -2.79 -0.36
C LEU A 9 3.19 -4.22 0.08
N ALA A 10 2.13 -5.00 0.28
CA ALA A 10 2.18 -6.42 0.58
C ALA A 10 1.84 -7.21 -0.69
N ALA A 11 2.81 -7.99 -1.18
CA ALA A 11 2.60 -8.96 -2.25
C ALA A 11 2.29 -10.33 -1.62
N VAL A 12 1.01 -10.69 -1.63
CA VAL A 12 0.43 -11.86 -0.97
C VAL A 12 0.41 -13.05 -1.95
N PRO A 13 0.94 -14.23 -1.55
CA PRO A 13 1.05 -15.38 -2.45
C PRO A 13 -0.27 -16.09 -2.75
N SER A 14 -1.28 -15.89 -1.92
CA SER A 14 -2.57 -16.60 -1.98
C SER A 14 -3.70 -15.65 -2.35
N ALA A 15 -4.70 -16.18 -3.05
CA ALA A 15 -5.93 -15.45 -3.32
C ALA A 15 -6.63 -15.10 -2.00
N ILE A 16 -7.10 -13.85 -1.90
CA ILE A 16 -7.87 -13.40 -0.74
C ILE A 16 -9.36 -13.49 -1.13
N PRO A 17 -10.18 -14.20 -0.33
CA PRO A 17 -11.62 -14.27 -0.53
C PRO A 17 -12.25 -12.87 -0.64
N GLU A 18 -13.26 -12.72 -1.50
CA GLU A 18 -13.90 -11.43 -1.76
C GLU A 18 -14.53 -10.82 -0.50
N ASP A 19 -15.13 -11.65 0.36
CA ASP A 19 -15.68 -11.24 1.65
C ASP A 19 -14.60 -10.71 2.59
N GLU A 20 -13.47 -11.40 2.73
CA GLU A 20 -12.34 -10.93 3.54
C GLU A 20 -11.69 -9.66 2.95
N ALA A 21 -11.58 -9.56 1.63
CA ALA A 21 -11.10 -8.35 0.95
C ALA A 21 -12.00 -7.14 1.22
N ARG A 22 -13.32 -7.36 1.28
CA ARG A 22 -14.29 -6.31 1.60
C ARG A 22 -14.27 -5.94 3.08
N ILE A 23 -14.09 -6.91 3.97
CA ILE A 23 -13.94 -6.67 5.41
C ILE A 23 -12.72 -5.80 5.68
N HIS A 24 -11.58 -6.12 5.07
CA HIS A 24 -10.34 -5.34 5.20
C HIS A 24 -10.55 -3.84 4.93
N TRP A 25 -11.39 -3.51 3.95
CA TRP A 25 -11.65 -2.13 3.55
C TRP A 25 -12.82 -1.45 4.27
N ASN A 26 -13.87 -2.19 4.60
CA ASN A 26 -15.13 -1.60 5.05
C ASN A 26 -15.51 -1.92 6.52
N CYS A 27 -14.97 -3.01 7.08
CA CYS A 27 -15.41 -3.56 8.36
C CYS A 27 -14.22 -4.08 9.17
N LYS A 28 -13.25 -3.21 9.51
CA LYS A 28 -11.96 -3.58 10.15
C LYS A 28 -12.05 -4.42 11.45
N ASP A 29 -13.24 -4.54 12.05
CA ASP A 29 -13.48 -5.30 13.29
C ASP A 29 -13.86 -6.77 13.05
N ASP A 30 -14.22 -7.16 11.81
CA ASP A 30 -14.56 -8.54 11.48
C ASP A 30 -13.31 -9.38 11.16
N PRO A 31 -13.28 -10.69 11.48
CA PRO A 31 -12.11 -11.53 11.30
C PRO A 31 -11.83 -11.82 9.82
N THR A 32 -10.56 -11.77 9.44
CA THR A 32 -10.08 -12.08 8.08
C THR A 32 -8.94 -13.12 8.10
N PRO A 33 -9.21 -14.38 8.49
CA PRO A 33 -8.17 -15.36 8.76
C PRO A 33 -7.31 -15.71 7.53
N THR A 34 -7.89 -15.72 6.33
CA THR A 34 -7.16 -16.02 5.08
C THR A 34 -6.26 -14.85 4.70
N LEU A 35 -6.76 -13.62 4.85
CA LEU A 35 -6.00 -12.40 4.67
C LEU A 35 -4.86 -12.29 5.69
N ASP A 36 -5.12 -12.56 6.96
CA ASP A 36 -4.13 -12.47 8.03
C ASP A 36 -2.97 -13.43 7.78
N GLU A 37 -3.27 -14.66 7.37
CA GLU A 37 -2.24 -15.63 6.96
C GLU A 37 -1.51 -15.16 5.69
N GLY A 38 -2.24 -14.65 4.71
CA GLY A 38 -1.67 -14.07 3.49
C GLY A 38 -0.68 -12.95 3.80
N LEU A 39 -1.03 -12.04 4.71
CA LEU A 39 -0.19 -10.94 5.16
C LEU A 39 1.01 -11.43 5.98
N ARG A 40 0.88 -12.52 6.77
CA ARG A 40 2.03 -13.16 7.42
C ARG A 40 3.05 -13.71 6.42
N CYS A 41 2.60 -14.23 5.29
CA CYS A 41 3.45 -14.80 4.25
C CYS A 41 3.84 -13.82 3.14
N ALA A 42 3.37 -12.57 3.19
CA ALA A 42 3.58 -11.60 2.14
C ALA A 42 5.03 -11.09 2.08
N SER A 43 5.45 -10.71 0.88
CA SER A 43 6.65 -9.88 0.71
C SER A 43 6.26 -8.41 0.82
N TYR A 44 7.04 -7.64 1.59
CA TYR A 44 6.71 -6.24 1.89
C TYR A 44 7.70 -5.27 1.25
N LEU A 45 7.17 -4.14 0.78
CA LEU A 45 7.95 -2.98 0.37
C LEU A 45 7.41 -1.74 1.06
N TYR A 46 8.24 -1.09 1.87
CA TYR A 46 7.96 0.28 2.32
C TYR A 46 8.08 1.22 1.13
N VAL A 47 7.03 2.01 0.86
CA VAL A 47 6.97 2.92 -0.30
C VAL A 47 7.21 4.37 0.10
N GLY A 48 6.80 4.76 1.30
CA GLY A 48 6.97 6.12 1.79
C GLY A 48 6.00 6.50 2.90
N SER A 49 6.11 7.74 3.37
CA SER A 49 5.25 8.33 4.40
C SER A 49 4.90 9.78 4.10
N TRP A 50 3.79 10.26 4.65
CA TRP A 50 3.32 11.64 4.51
C TRP A 50 2.51 12.06 5.75
N GLY A 51 2.37 13.36 5.95
CA GLY A 51 1.46 13.98 6.92
C GLY A 51 0.48 14.94 6.25
N ASP A 52 -0.51 15.37 7.03
CA ASP A 52 -1.59 16.27 6.59
C ASP A 52 -1.17 17.75 6.56
N GLU A 53 -0.19 18.14 7.37
CA GLU A 53 0.27 19.52 7.46
C GLU A 53 1.58 19.70 6.68
N HIS A 54 1.79 20.89 6.10
CA HIS A 54 3.07 21.24 5.49
C HIS A 54 3.83 22.20 6.40
N GLU A 55 4.77 21.67 7.19
CA GLU A 55 5.75 22.47 7.91
C GLU A 55 7.11 22.44 7.18
N PRO A 56 7.74 23.59 6.90
CA PRO A 56 8.98 23.67 6.12
C PRO A 56 10.16 22.86 6.69
N GLU A 57 10.17 22.62 8.00
CA GLU A 57 11.19 21.84 8.71
C GLU A 57 10.92 20.32 8.71
N ASN A 58 9.76 19.89 8.23
CA ASN A 58 9.32 18.51 8.36
C ASN A 58 9.49 17.73 7.05
N LEU A 59 10.17 16.59 7.12
CA LEU A 59 10.40 15.74 5.94
C LEU A 59 9.18 14.86 5.60
N HIS A 60 8.13 14.88 6.42
CA HIS A 60 6.85 14.21 6.18
C HIS A 60 5.77 15.18 5.66
N ALA A 61 6.08 16.47 5.58
CA ALA A 61 5.15 17.56 5.26
C ALA A 61 4.77 17.59 3.78
N GLY A 62 3.85 16.72 3.41
CA GLY A 62 3.34 16.63 2.05
C GLY A 62 2.00 17.32 1.81
N GLN A 63 1.20 17.67 2.83
CA GLN A 63 -0.26 17.84 2.65
C GLN A 63 -0.88 16.69 1.80
N GLY A 64 -0.32 15.49 1.91
CA GLY A 64 -0.66 14.36 1.02
C GLY A 64 -0.29 14.53 -0.47
N HIS A 65 0.42 15.57 -0.89
CA HIS A 65 0.87 15.77 -2.27
C HIS A 65 2.22 15.07 -2.50
N CYS A 66 2.24 13.74 -2.43
CA CYS A 66 3.43 12.96 -2.72
C CYS A 66 3.12 11.68 -3.51
N PRO A 67 4.12 11.06 -4.16
CA PRO A 67 3.94 9.81 -4.89
C PRO A 67 3.32 8.68 -4.06
N ALA A 68 3.76 8.52 -2.80
CA ALA A 68 3.27 7.46 -1.92
C ALA A 68 1.77 7.63 -1.59
N ASN A 69 1.33 8.82 -1.19
CA ASN A 69 -0.09 9.07 -0.93
C ASN A 69 -0.93 8.90 -2.20
N ARG A 70 -0.44 9.36 -3.36
CA ARG A 70 -1.17 9.20 -4.62
C ARG A 70 -1.43 7.73 -4.94
N LEU A 71 -0.43 6.88 -4.71
CA LEU A 71 -0.54 5.44 -4.91
C LEU A 71 -1.51 4.82 -3.88
N PHE A 72 -1.36 5.17 -2.60
CA PHE A 72 -2.25 4.73 -1.52
C PHE A 72 -3.71 5.11 -1.79
N SER A 73 -3.97 6.39 -2.07
CA SER A 73 -5.30 6.92 -2.37
C SER A 73 -5.97 6.21 -3.54
N TRP A 74 -5.21 5.88 -4.59
CA TRP A 74 -5.75 5.15 -5.73
C TRP A 74 -6.09 3.70 -5.38
N LEU A 75 -5.22 3.00 -4.64
CA LEU A 75 -5.47 1.63 -4.18
C LEU A 75 -6.66 1.57 -3.20
N PHE A 76 -6.73 2.53 -2.27
CA PHE A 76 -7.83 2.69 -1.32
C PHE A 76 -9.16 2.92 -2.05
N TYR A 77 -9.18 3.83 -3.04
CA TYR A 77 -10.38 4.10 -3.84
C TYR A 77 -10.89 2.84 -4.55
N ILE A 78 -9.98 2.02 -5.09
CA ILE A 78 -10.38 0.76 -5.74
C ILE A 78 -10.86 -0.26 -4.72
N GLY A 79 -10.22 -0.33 -3.55
CA GLY A 79 -10.58 -1.16 -2.41
C GLY A 79 -12.00 -0.96 -1.89
N THR A 80 -12.55 0.24 -2.06
CA THR A 80 -13.88 0.62 -1.55
C THR A 80 -15.02 0.41 -2.56
N ILE A 81 -14.73 -0.15 -3.75
CA ILE A 81 -15.76 -0.50 -4.74
C ILE A 81 -16.50 -1.77 -4.29
N ASP A 82 -17.83 -1.82 -4.45
CA ASP A 82 -18.70 -2.94 -4.01
C ASP A 82 -18.30 -4.34 -4.52
N ARG A 83 -17.54 -4.40 -5.62
CA ARG A 83 -17.06 -5.64 -6.27
C ARG A 83 -15.55 -5.78 -6.19
N TYR A 84 -14.93 -5.13 -5.22
CA TYR A 84 -13.50 -5.17 -5.08
C TYR A 84 -13.03 -6.60 -4.78
N GLN A 85 -12.06 -7.03 -5.55
CA GLN A 85 -11.21 -8.17 -5.24
C GLN A 85 -9.77 -7.66 -5.20
N VAL A 86 -8.96 -8.25 -4.32
CA VAL A 86 -7.54 -7.90 -4.25
C VAL A 86 -6.93 -8.13 -5.63
N PRO A 87 -6.30 -7.11 -6.23
CA PRO A 87 -5.86 -7.22 -7.61
C PRO A 87 -4.63 -8.11 -7.70
N LEU A 88 -4.62 -8.97 -8.71
CA LEU A 88 -3.43 -9.70 -9.14
C LEU A 88 -2.46 -8.73 -9.81
N LEU A 89 -1.18 -8.82 -9.48
CA LEU A 89 -0.11 -8.09 -10.15
C LEU A 89 0.04 -8.58 -11.59
N SER A 90 -0.57 -7.86 -12.52
CA SER A 90 -0.38 -7.99 -13.96
C SER A 90 0.57 -6.92 -14.47
N GLU A 91 1.19 -7.13 -15.65
CA GLU A 91 2.03 -6.11 -16.30
C GLU A 91 1.28 -4.77 -16.51
N GLU A 92 -0.02 -4.83 -16.79
CA GLU A 92 -0.87 -3.64 -16.90
C GLU A 92 -0.99 -2.90 -15.56
N LEU A 93 -1.25 -3.64 -14.47
CA LEU A 93 -1.31 -3.05 -13.14
C LEU A 93 0.06 -2.47 -12.74
N VAL A 94 1.15 -3.18 -13.00
CA VAL A 94 2.51 -2.67 -12.76
C VAL A 94 2.74 -1.35 -13.49
N ALA A 95 2.46 -1.29 -14.80
CA ALA A 95 2.59 -0.07 -15.58
C ALA A 95 1.74 1.09 -15.01
N ARG A 96 0.52 0.78 -14.56
CA ARG A 96 -0.37 1.77 -13.94
C ARG A 96 0.19 2.30 -12.62
N LEU A 97 0.67 1.43 -11.73
CA LEU A 97 1.23 1.81 -10.43
C LEU A 97 2.52 2.62 -10.60
N VAL A 98 3.39 2.23 -11.53
CA VAL A 98 4.61 2.97 -11.88
C VAL A 98 4.27 4.37 -12.40
N GLU A 99 3.28 4.50 -13.28
CA GLU A 99 2.84 5.80 -13.78
C GLU A 99 2.26 6.68 -12.66
N LEU A 100 1.46 6.09 -11.77
CA LEU A 100 0.94 6.78 -10.60
C LEU A 100 2.06 7.26 -9.67
N TYR A 101 3.13 6.49 -9.52
CA TYR A 101 4.24 6.84 -8.62
C TYR A 101 5.25 7.83 -9.21
N ARG A 102 5.19 8.14 -10.52
CA ARG A 102 6.13 9.11 -11.10
C ARG A 102 6.03 10.49 -10.41
N PRO A 103 7.17 11.13 -10.10
CA PRO A 103 7.19 12.49 -9.56
C PRO A 103 6.47 13.48 -10.48
N ARG A 104 5.76 14.43 -9.89
CA ARG A 104 5.06 15.53 -10.56
C ARG A 104 5.56 16.87 -10.05
N ARG A 105 5.39 17.92 -10.87
CA ARG A 105 5.83 19.29 -10.55
C ARG A 105 5.22 19.88 -9.26
N GLY A 106 4.09 19.34 -8.80
CA GLY A 106 3.41 19.79 -7.57
C GLY A 106 3.63 18.86 -6.37
N ASP A 107 4.50 17.86 -6.48
CA ASP A 107 4.80 17.00 -5.34
C ASP A 107 5.66 17.76 -4.32
N LEU A 108 5.25 17.65 -3.06
CA LEU A 108 5.94 18.21 -1.91
C LEU A 108 6.96 17.20 -1.36
N PRO A 109 8.02 17.66 -0.67
CA PRO A 109 8.98 16.78 -0.04
C PRO A 109 8.29 15.82 0.94
N ALA A 110 8.50 14.52 0.72
CA ALA A 110 7.99 13.45 1.56
C ALA A 110 8.95 12.26 1.46
N ASP A 111 9.00 11.44 2.49
CA ASP A 111 9.76 10.20 2.46
C ASP A 111 9.16 9.24 1.40
N ALA A 112 10.01 8.78 0.49
CA ALA A 112 9.62 7.99 -0.66
C ALA A 112 10.80 7.15 -1.15
N ILE A 113 10.53 5.92 -1.57
CA ILE A 113 11.51 5.10 -2.26
C ILE A 113 11.75 5.58 -3.70
N GLU A 114 12.86 5.16 -4.29
CA GLU A 114 13.13 5.45 -5.70
C GLU A 114 12.22 4.62 -6.62
N LEU A 115 11.78 5.23 -7.73
CA LEU A 115 10.93 4.56 -8.73
C LEU A 115 11.48 3.21 -9.23
N PRO A 116 12.80 3.04 -9.52
CA PRO A 116 13.34 1.74 -9.92
C PRO A 116 13.18 0.65 -8.86
N ARG A 117 13.21 1.02 -7.57
CA ARG A 117 13.00 0.07 -6.48
C ARG A 117 11.54 -0.40 -6.42
N LEU A 118 10.58 0.51 -6.64
CA LEU A 118 9.17 0.17 -6.76
C LEU A 118 8.93 -0.75 -7.98
N ASP A 119 9.38 -0.36 -9.16
CA ASP A 119 9.19 -1.15 -10.39
C ASP A 119 9.82 -2.54 -10.26
N GLY A 120 11.03 -2.64 -9.71
CA GLY A 120 11.70 -3.92 -9.45
C GLY A 120 10.90 -4.84 -8.53
N PHE A 121 10.38 -4.32 -7.42
CA PHE A 121 9.52 -5.10 -6.52
C PHE A 121 8.24 -5.56 -7.21
N LEU A 122 7.54 -4.68 -7.93
CA LEU A 122 6.29 -5.00 -8.61
C LEU A 122 6.50 -6.08 -9.68
N ARG A 123 7.58 -5.98 -10.46
CA ARG A 123 7.93 -6.96 -11.51
C ARG A 123 8.36 -8.31 -10.93
N GLN A 124 9.10 -8.30 -9.83
CA GLN A 124 9.52 -9.53 -9.15
C GLN A 124 8.34 -10.35 -8.64
N HIS A 125 7.23 -9.71 -8.29
CA HIS A 125 6.06 -10.34 -7.67
C HIS A 125 4.84 -10.41 -8.61
N LEU A 126 5.06 -10.38 -9.93
CA LEU A 126 4.00 -10.64 -10.90
C LEU A 126 3.26 -11.94 -10.59
N GLY A 127 1.93 -11.94 -10.72
CA GLY A 127 1.08 -13.07 -10.39
C GLY A 127 0.79 -13.23 -8.89
N LEU A 128 1.25 -12.32 -8.03
CA LEU A 128 0.84 -12.25 -6.63
C LEU A 128 -0.25 -11.19 -6.42
N TYR A 129 -0.97 -11.27 -5.30
CA TYR A 129 -2.02 -10.33 -4.95
C TYR A 129 -1.45 -9.11 -4.23
N LEU A 130 -1.82 -7.90 -4.63
CA LEU A 130 -1.24 -6.67 -4.06
C LEU A 130 -2.22 -5.98 -3.10
N LEU A 131 -1.76 -5.70 -1.89
CA LEU A 131 -2.46 -4.87 -0.92
C LEU A 131 -1.61 -3.69 -0.44
N PRO A 132 -2.19 -2.48 -0.31
CA PRO A 132 -1.60 -1.44 0.51
C PRO A 132 -1.80 -1.76 2.00
N GLN A 133 -0.81 -1.47 2.83
CA GLN A 133 -0.88 -1.58 4.29
C GLN A 133 -0.32 -0.33 4.93
N GLU A 134 -0.94 0.12 6.02
CA GLU A 134 -0.43 1.22 6.84
C GLU A 134 0.69 0.75 7.79
N ALA A 135 0.69 -0.55 8.12
CA ALA A 135 1.67 -1.20 8.98
C ALA A 135 2.63 -2.10 8.18
N GLY A 136 3.87 -2.22 8.70
CA GLY A 136 4.89 -3.09 8.13
C GLY A 136 4.77 -4.55 8.57
N PRO A 137 5.69 -5.42 8.11
CA PRO A 137 5.70 -6.85 8.43
C PRO A 137 5.81 -7.14 9.94
N GLU A 138 6.37 -6.21 10.72
CA GLU A 138 6.52 -6.33 12.17
C GLU A 138 5.19 -6.53 12.91
N THR A 139 4.08 -5.99 12.39
CA THR A 139 2.75 -6.14 12.99
C THR A 139 2.23 -7.56 12.83
N TYR A 140 2.51 -8.19 11.69
CA TYR A 140 2.03 -9.54 11.38
C TYR A 140 2.97 -10.64 11.90
N ALA A 141 4.25 -10.31 12.16
CA ALA A 141 5.23 -11.22 12.74
C ALA A 141 5.01 -11.47 14.25
N GLN A 142 4.30 -10.60 14.97
CA GLN A 142 4.21 -10.64 16.43
C GLN A 142 3.07 -11.52 17.00
N VAL A 143 2.23 -12.14 16.17
CA VAL A 143 1.09 -12.98 16.61
C VAL A 143 1.54 -14.41 17.05
N LEU A 144 2.80 -14.58 17.46
CA LEU A 144 3.39 -15.84 17.95
C LEU A 144 3.63 -15.84 19.47
N ARG A 145 2.74 -15.25 20.28
CA ARG A 145 2.77 -15.43 21.74
C ARG A 145 1.47 -15.96 22.29
#